data_AF-A0A3M9YAW7-F1
#
_entry.id   AF-A0A3M9YAW7-F1
#
_cell.length_a   1.000
_cell.length_b   1.000
_cell.length_c   1.000
_cell.angle_alpha   90.00
_cell.angle_beta   90.00
_cell.angle_gamma   90.00
#
_symmetry.space_group_name_H-M   'P 1'
#
loop_
_entity.id
_entity.type
_entity.pdbx_description
1 polymer ?
#
loop_
_entity_poly.entity_id
_entity_poly.type
_entity_poly.pdbx_seq_one_letter_code
_entity_poly.pdbx_strand_id
1 'polypeptide(L)'
;MAEDDTTWGMNDIDSAFVTQSFQDLFSTLSPWKLDGDLVLDISIYSPSDSDHWFKYLEFGPDMPPGRSSPPFRQSEVSTQSLTDLYDDPAHGWRAGRRETALASRVIHRVFDEIECPLPCEDEELEKKWWQRLPLVPAITGEYLRQQTRRRWKPTDLAQMFARFPNLEELWYEPWKDEPLMQHFTDKCEYAAISLTLPSDFPVNDYNLPVDHEILFDSLHKGLRTMILFENFNQDYDTPKSWDLGAVRTRKENTALARKLARTSTDLEVLSASYIVDARHFFYARRESCIWPNLTSLALTSSLLGPDASSADIDGILLNAAAAALKMPKIQTIEIWNGKEGLAMLFRYRTARDGQSVTVTLRGTSEVILGPPVAQAWEAVALRHRHGRLEIESDSIDGRIIKSHGDALCHLKLSMQVIRPVSLRQIVKEDQLRTGPSDMNIW
;
A
#
# COMPACT_ATOMS: atom_id res chain seq x y z
N MET A 1 8.43 32.39 -13.09
CA MET A 1 8.46 33.15 -11.82
C MET A 1 9.66 32.66 -11.05
N ALA A 2 10.40 33.57 -10.42
CA ALA A 2 11.80 33.41 -10.04
C ALA A 2 12.06 32.28 -9.04
N GLU A 3 13.28 31.74 -9.17
CA GLU A 3 13.92 30.63 -8.47
C GLU A 3 13.74 30.63 -6.95
N ASP A 4 13.22 29.51 -6.45
CA ASP A 4 13.63 28.92 -5.16
C ASP A 4 14.11 27.48 -5.47
N ASP A 5 14.97 27.39 -6.50
CA ASP A 5 15.28 26.19 -7.30
C ASP A 5 16.58 25.49 -6.84
N THR A 6 16.91 25.58 -5.54
CA THR A 6 18.17 25.03 -4.99
C THR A 6 18.02 24.09 -3.80
N THR A 7 16.87 24.03 -3.13
CA THR A 7 16.68 23.14 -1.98
C THR A 7 16.03 21.82 -2.42
N TRP A 8 16.86 20.77 -2.49
CA TRP A 8 16.37 19.38 -2.37
C TRP A 8 15.84 19.18 -0.95
N GLY A 9 14.84 18.32 -0.75
CA GLY A 9 14.31 18.06 0.60
C GLY A 9 13.11 18.90 1.01
N MET A 10 12.61 18.57 2.20
CA MET A 10 11.73 19.44 2.98
C MET A 10 12.56 20.61 3.49
N ASN A 11 12.08 21.85 3.42
CA ASN A 11 12.86 22.97 3.98
C ASN A 11 12.81 22.94 5.51
N ASP A 12 13.82 23.52 6.16
CA ASP A 12 13.94 23.54 7.64
C ASP A 12 12.71 24.13 8.35
N ILE A 13 12.01 25.07 7.71
CA ILE A 13 10.83 25.72 8.29
C ILE A 13 9.67 24.73 8.35
N ASP A 14 9.42 24.02 7.24
CA ASP A 14 8.39 23.01 7.15
C ASP A 14 8.72 21.83 8.09
N SER A 15 9.98 21.37 8.12
CA SER A 15 10.45 20.31 9.01
C SER A 15 10.27 20.70 10.49
N ALA A 16 10.62 21.93 10.87
CA ALA A 16 10.38 22.46 12.21
C ALA A 16 8.89 22.53 12.55
N PHE A 17 8.04 22.92 11.60
CA PHE A 17 6.59 22.97 11.78
C PHE A 17 6.00 21.58 12.05
N VAL A 18 6.41 20.57 11.27
CA VAL A 18 5.99 19.17 11.48
C VAL A 18 6.50 18.66 12.84
N THR A 19 7.77 18.92 13.16
CA THR A 19 8.40 18.57 14.45
C THR A 19 7.58 19.11 15.62
N GLN A 20 7.26 20.41 15.61
CA GLN A 20 6.48 21.06 16.67
C GLN A 20 5.06 20.49 16.74
N SER A 21 4.43 20.25 15.59
CA SER A 21 3.08 19.68 15.52
C SER A 21 3.01 18.31 16.21
N PHE A 22 4.02 17.45 15.99
CA PHE A 22 4.12 16.18 16.70
C PHE A 22 4.35 16.35 18.20
N GLN A 23 5.23 17.26 18.62
CA GLN A 23 5.42 17.53 20.05
C GLN A 23 4.13 17.98 20.74
N ASP A 24 3.38 18.88 20.12
CA ASP A 24 2.13 19.41 20.64
C ASP A 24 1.04 18.34 20.68
N LEU A 25 0.91 17.55 19.61
CA LEU A 25 -0.02 16.43 19.51
C LEU A 25 0.23 15.40 20.63
N PHE A 26 1.45 14.91 20.74
CA PHE A 26 1.82 13.91 21.73
C PHE A 26 1.66 14.45 23.16
N SER A 27 2.07 15.68 23.42
CA SER A 27 1.88 16.33 24.72
C SER A 27 0.40 16.45 25.09
N THR A 28 -0.44 16.83 24.12
CA THR A 28 -1.89 17.00 24.30
C THR A 28 -2.60 15.67 24.57
N LEU A 29 -2.23 14.61 23.86
CA LEU A 29 -2.90 13.30 23.97
C LEU A 29 -2.33 12.43 25.10
N SER A 30 -1.11 12.69 25.58
CA SER A 30 -0.49 11.90 26.65
C SER A 30 -1.31 11.73 27.94
N PRO A 31 -2.11 12.71 28.41
CA PRO A 31 -2.96 12.53 29.60
C PRO A 31 -4.23 11.72 29.31
N TRP A 32 -4.57 11.50 28.04
CA TRP A 32 -5.80 10.82 27.65
C TRP A 32 -5.66 9.34 27.96
N LYS A 33 -6.69 8.77 28.58
CA LYS A 33 -6.74 7.33 28.89
C LYS A 33 -7.45 6.61 27.76
N LEU A 34 -7.23 5.30 27.71
CA LEU A 34 -8.00 4.42 26.84
C LEU A 34 -9.49 4.53 27.20
N ASP A 35 -10.25 5.12 26.30
CA ASP A 35 -11.70 5.31 26.40
C ASP A 35 -12.30 5.19 24.99
N GLY A 36 -12.62 3.96 24.61
CA GLY A 36 -13.10 3.62 23.26
C GLY A 36 -12.00 3.55 22.21
N ASP A 37 -12.40 3.70 20.94
CA ASP A 37 -11.56 3.52 19.77
C ASP A 37 -11.13 4.88 19.20
N LEU A 38 -10.03 5.45 19.72
CA LEU A 38 -9.49 6.69 19.20
C LEU A 38 -8.49 6.40 18.08
N VAL A 39 -8.81 6.88 16.89
CA VAL A 39 -7.95 6.76 15.70
C VAL A 39 -7.22 8.08 15.46
N LEU A 40 -5.92 7.99 15.23
CA LEU A 40 -5.10 9.09 14.73
C LEU A 40 -4.97 8.92 13.20
N ASP A 41 -5.35 9.98 12.47
CA ASP A 41 -5.33 10.01 11.00
C ASP A 41 -4.44 11.17 10.56
N ILE A 42 -3.26 10.85 10.03
CA ILE A 42 -2.20 11.82 9.75
C ILE A 42 -2.08 12.03 8.24
N SER A 43 -2.17 13.30 7.84
CA SER A 43 -1.87 13.74 6.47
C SER A 43 -0.93 14.94 6.51
N ILE A 44 0.23 14.83 5.84
CA ILE A 44 1.20 15.92 5.70
C ILE A 44 1.23 16.34 4.24
N TYR A 45 0.79 17.56 3.96
CA TYR A 45 0.67 18.08 2.61
C TYR A 45 0.85 19.60 2.57
N SER A 46 1.23 20.12 1.41
CA SER A 46 1.16 21.56 1.15
C SER A 46 -0.14 21.90 0.43
N PRO A 47 -0.87 22.95 0.81
CA PRO A 47 -2.01 23.44 0.02
C PRO A 47 -1.66 23.71 -1.46
N SER A 48 -0.40 24.08 -1.73
CA SER A 48 0.11 24.30 -3.10
C SER A 48 0.06 23.04 -3.97
N ASP A 49 0.07 21.86 -3.36
CA ASP A 49 0.08 20.57 -4.08
C ASP A 49 -1.23 20.40 -4.83
N SER A 50 -2.37 20.60 -4.16
CA SER A 50 -3.69 20.61 -4.79
C SER A 50 -3.92 21.83 -5.67
N ASP A 51 -3.28 22.97 -5.38
CA ASP A 51 -3.44 24.19 -6.17
C ASP A 51 -2.68 24.17 -7.50
N HIS A 52 -1.64 23.33 -7.66
CA HIS A 52 -0.78 23.37 -8.84
C HIS A 52 -0.54 22.00 -9.48
N TRP A 53 -0.18 21.00 -8.69
CA TRP A 53 0.46 19.78 -9.22
C TRP A 53 -0.45 18.54 -9.21
N PHE A 54 -1.34 18.45 -8.23
CA PHE A 54 -2.19 17.30 -7.94
C PHE A 54 -3.62 17.74 -7.62
N LYS A 55 -4.27 18.33 -8.62
CA LYS A 55 -5.62 18.93 -8.56
C LYS A 55 -6.72 17.98 -8.05
N TYR A 56 -6.47 16.68 -8.05
CA TYR A 56 -7.39 15.62 -7.60
C TYR A 56 -7.24 15.27 -6.11
N LEU A 57 -6.25 15.82 -5.39
CA LEU A 57 -6.09 15.57 -3.97
C LEU A 57 -7.26 16.18 -3.18
N GLU A 58 -7.81 15.36 -2.30
CA GLU A 58 -8.94 15.72 -1.44
C GLU A 58 -8.57 15.43 0.00
N PHE A 59 -8.42 16.49 0.80
CA PHE A 59 -8.11 16.39 2.22
C PHE A 59 -9.41 16.44 3.02
N GLY A 60 -9.99 15.26 3.26
CA GLY A 60 -11.29 15.11 3.90
C GLY A 60 -11.40 13.81 4.70
N PRO A 61 -12.44 13.70 5.55
CA PRO A 61 -12.68 12.50 6.34
C PRO A 61 -12.95 11.31 5.42
N ASP A 62 -12.54 10.13 5.88
CA ASP A 62 -12.77 8.91 5.14
C ASP A 62 -14.22 8.43 5.32
N MET A 63 -15.12 8.99 4.50
CA MET A 63 -16.53 8.64 4.53
C MET A 63 -16.76 7.30 3.80
N PRO A 64 -17.38 6.30 4.49
CA PRO A 64 -17.78 5.07 3.83
C PRO A 64 -18.89 5.37 2.82
N PRO A 65 -18.91 4.66 1.68
CA PRO A 65 -19.99 4.82 0.71
C PRO A 65 -21.35 4.52 1.36
N GLY A 66 -22.29 5.47 1.26
CA GLY A 66 -23.69 5.31 1.68
C GLY A 66 -24.14 6.03 2.95
N ARG A 67 -23.24 6.55 3.81
CA ARG A 67 -23.63 7.47 4.92
C ARG A 67 -23.55 8.91 4.44
N SER A 68 -24.63 9.39 3.81
CA SER A 68 -24.89 10.82 3.56
C SER A 68 -23.64 11.67 3.27
N SER A 69 -22.75 11.18 2.41
CA SER A 69 -21.99 12.10 1.58
C SER A 69 -23.08 12.95 0.90
N PRO A 70 -22.95 14.28 0.79
CA PRO A 70 -23.78 15.00 -0.17
C PRO A 70 -23.72 14.18 -1.46
N PRO A 71 -24.85 13.91 -2.14
CA PRO A 71 -24.84 13.09 -3.34
C PRO A 71 -23.64 13.52 -4.14
N PHE A 72 -22.70 12.58 -4.32
CA PHE A 72 -21.54 12.83 -5.16
C PHE A 72 -22.13 13.47 -6.41
N ARG A 73 -21.61 14.62 -6.83
CA ARG A 73 -22.09 15.31 -8.04
C ARG A 73 -21.74 14.48 -9.28
N GLN A 74 -22.31 13.29 -9.39
CA GLN A 74 -22.82 12.75 -10.64
C GLN A 74 -24.13 13.43 -11.04
N SER A 75 -24.69 14.34 -10.22
CA SER A 75 -25.44 15.45 -10.80
C SER A 75 -24.45 16.33 -11.56
N GLU A 76 -24.22 15.95 -12.81
CA GLU A 76 -23.99 16.91 -13.90
C GLU A 76 -22.82 17.87 -13.71
N VAL A 77 -21.68 17.42 -13.18
CA VAL A 77 -20.43 18.10 -13.56
C VAL A 77 -20.09 17.57 -14.94
N SER A 78 -20.66 18.21 -15.96
CA SER A 78 -20.31 17.98 -17.35
C SER A 78 -18.79 18.02 -17.51
N THR A 79 -18.25 17.31 -18.49
CA THR A 79 -16.83 17.38 -18.87
C THR A 79 -16.33 18.83 -19.00
N GLN A 80 -17.21 19.76 -19.37
CA GLN A 80 -16.99 21.21 -19.37
C GLN A 80 -16.64 21.81 -18.00
N SER A 81 -17.23 21.34 -16.90
CA SER A 81 -16.96 21.88 -15.57
C SER A 81 -15.69 21.32 -14.92
N LEU A 82 -15.18 20.16 -15.35
CA LEU A 82 -13.82 19.69 -14.97
C LEU A 82 -12.74 20.34 -15.83
N THR A 83 -13.03 20.63 -17.11
CA THR A 83 -12.11 21.34 -18.00
C THR A 83 -11.87 22.79 -17.57
N ASP A 84 -12.89 23.46 -17.03
CA ASP A 84 -12.78 24.85 -16.57
C ASP A 84 -12.17 24.98 -15.16
N LEU A 85 -12.33 23.97 -14.29
CA LEU A 85 -11.87 24.02 -12.90
C LEU A 85 -10.35 23.79 -12.76
N TYR A 86 -9.75 23.06 -13.70
CA TYR A 86 -8.36 22.63 -13.63
C TYR A 86 -7.52 23.13 -14.81
N ASP A 87 -7.86 24.28 -15.40
CA ASP A 87 -7.01 24.92 -16.40
C ASP A 87 -5.89 25.71 -15.71
N ASP A 88 -4.66 25.22 -15.81
CA ASP A 88 -3.47 25.84 -15.22
C ASP A 88 -2.26 25.58 -16.15
N PRO A 89 -2.17 26.30 -17.29
CA PRO A 89 -1.15 26.04 -18.29
C PRO A 89 0.27 26.24 -17.77
N ALA A 90 0.45 27.06 -16.72
CA ALA A 90 1.74 27.28 -16.09
C ALA A 90 2.27 26.03 -15.38
N HIS A 91 1.37 25.16 -14.91
CA HIS A 91 1.70 23.91 -14.21
C HIS A 91 1.38 22.65 -15.03
N GLY A 92 1.18 22.80 -16.35
CA GLY A 92 1.02 21.69 -17.29
C GLY A 92 -0.41 21.16 -17.42
N TRP A 93 -1.40 21.89 -16.91
CA TRP A 93 -2.82 21.55 -17.04
C TRP A 93 -3.48 22.37 -18.15
N ARG A 94 -4.15 21.69 -19.08
CA ARG A 94 -4.97 22.33 -20.13
C ARG A 94 -6.28 21.59 -20.28
N ALA A 95 -7.39 22.33 -20.27
CA ALA A 95 -8.74 21.77 -20.44
C ALA A 95 -8.98 20.57 -19.48
N GLY A 96 -8.58 20.75 -18.22
CA GLY A 96 -8.72 19.75 -17.15
C GLY A 96 -7.94 18.46 -17.33
N ARG A 97 -7.00 18.42 -18.28
CA ARG A 97 -6.07 17.30 -18.48
C ARG A 97 -4.65 17.77 -18.32
N ARG A 98 -3.80 16.83 -17.91
CA ARG A 98 -2.37 17.05 -17.84
C ARG A 98 -1.73 16.74 -19.19
N GLU A 99 -1.18 17.75 -19.87
CA GLU A 99 -0.56 17.56 -21.21
C GLU A 99 0.89 17.09 -21.12
N THR A 100 1.58 17.39 -20.03
CA THR A 100 3.01 17.09 -19.84
C THR A 100 3.23 16.27 -18.57
N ALA A 101 4.12 15.28 -18.65
CA ALA A 101 4.59 14.55 -17.48
C ALA A 101 5.18 15.53 -16.44
N LEU A 102 5.08 15.17 -15.16
CA LEU A 102 5.76 15.93 -14.11
C LEU A 102 7.26 15.99 -14.41
N ALA A 103 7.87 17.17 -14.25
CA ALA A 103 9.31 17.24 -14.22
C ALA A 103 9.81 16.39 -13.05
N SER A 104 10.85 15.57 -13.26
CA SER A 104 11.38 14.66 -12.23
C SER A 104 11.71 15.39 -10.93
N ARG A 105 12.19 16.64 -10.97
CA ARG A 105 12.42 17.47 -9.78
C ARG A 105 11.16 17.69 -8.92
N VAL A 106 9.99 17.87 -9.55
CA VAL A 106 8.71 18.04 -8.83
C VAL A 106 8.31 16.73 -8.16
N ILE A 107 8.51 15.59 -8.84
CA ILE A 107 8.29 14.26 -8.26
C ILE A 107 9.21 14.09 -7.04
N HIS A 108 10.52 14.28 -7.20
CA HIS A 108 11.48 14.09 -6.10
C HIS A 108 11.17 14.99 -4.90
N ARG A 109 10.78 16.25 -5.11
CA ARG A 109 10.44 17.17 -4.01
C ARG A 109 9.17 16.76 -3.26
N VAL A 110 8.15 16.26 -3.97
CA VAL A 110 6.84 15.95 -3.40
C VAL A 110 6.82 14.59 -2.71
N PHE A 111 7.55 13.62 -3.29
CA PHE A 111 7.68 12.26 -2.76
C PHE A 111 8.90 12.09 -1.85
N ASP A 112 9.58 13.20 -1.52
CA ASP A 112 10.73 13.17 -0.62
C ASP A 112 10.37 12.72 0.79
N GLU A 113 11.38 12.36 1.58
CA GLU A 113 11.18 11.99 2.98
C GLU A 113 10.56 13.12 3.82
N ILE A 114 9.84 12.72 4.85
CA ILE A 114 9.42 13.60 5.94
C ILE A 114 10.60 13.69 6.91
N GLU A 115 11.21 14.86 7.01
CA GLU A 115 12.34 15.09 7.92
C GLU A 115 11.80 15.53 9.29
N CYS A 116 11.79 14.60 10.27
CA CYS A 116 11.22 14.88 11.59
C CYS A 116 11.94 14.11 12.72
N PRO A 117 12.66 14.80 13.64
CA PRO A 117 12.79 16.26 13.74
C PRO A 117 13.71 16.84 12.64
N LEU A 118 13.74 18.19 12.48
CA LEU A 118 14.66 19.02 11.66
C LEU A 118 15.82 18.24 11.03
N PRO A 119 16.18 18.44 9.74
CA PRO A 119 17.18 17.64 9.02
C PRO A 119 18.38 17.34 9.91
N CYS A 120 18.35 16.14 10.48
CA CYS A 120 19.36 15.67 11.38
C CYS A 120 20.18 14.70 10.56
N GLU A 121 21.39 15.11 10.17
CA GLU A 121 22.33 14.20 9.52
C GLU A 121 22.67 12.99 10.40
N ASP A 122 22.29 13.03 11.69
CA ASP A 122 22.46 11.98 12.68
C ASP A 122 21.13 11.26 12.99
N GLU A 123 20.93 10.10 12.36
CA GLU A 123 19.77 9.21 12.58
C GLU A 123 19.58 8.82 14.07
N GLU A 124 20.65 8.74 14.86
CA GLU A 124 20.55 8.39 16.28
C GLU A 124 19.97 9.53 17.12
N LEU A 125 20.14 10.78 16.70
CA LEU A 125 19.48 11.93 17.33
C LEU A 125 17.98 11.99 16.97
N GLU A 126 17.62 11.73 15.71
CA GLU A 126 16.23 11.62 15.24
C GLU A 126 15.48 10.54 16.03
N LYS A 127 16.07 9.34 16.13
CA LYS A 127 15.56 8.24 16.95
C LYS A 127 15.39 8.62 18.42
N LYS A 128 16.38 9.27 19.04
CA LYS A 128 16.30 9.73 20.44
C LYS A 128 15.20 10.76 20.63
N TRP A 129 14.93 11.60 19.64
CA TRP A 129 13.85 12.58 19.72
C TRP A 129 12.49 11.89 19.76
N TRP A 130 12.22 10.93 18.87
CA TRP A 130 10.97 10.17 18.90
C TRP A 130 10.77 9.44 20.23
N GLN A 131 11.84 8.86 20.77
CA GLN A 131 11.80 8.15 22.05
C GLN A 131 11.49 9.06 23.26
N ARG A 132 11.77 10.36 23.14
CA ARG A 132 11.46 11.36 24.18
C ARG A 132 10.00 11.81 24.16
N LEU A 133 9.26 11.58 23.08
CA LEU A 133 7.83 11.88 23.04
C LEU A 133 7.10 11.03 24.09
N PRO A 134 6.09 11.59 24.77
CA PRO A 134 5.33 10.86 25.78
C PRO A 134 4.56 9.69 25.16
N LEU A 135 4.25 8.69 25.98
CA LEU A 135 3.31 7.63 25.60
C LEU A 135 1.90 8.20 25.43
N VAL A 136 1.18 7.69 24.43
CA VAL A 136 -0.21 8.07 24.16
C VAL A 136 -1.08 6.80 24.19
N PRO A 137 -1.55 6.36 25.36
CA PRO A 137 -2.29 5.12 25.50
C PRO A 137 -3.74 5.19 24.98
N ALA A 138 -4.25 6.39 24.69
CA ALA A 138 -5.59 6.53 24.14
C ALA A 138 -5.71 6.07 22.68
N ILE A 139 -4.62 6.11 21.89
CA ILE A 139 -4.65 5.73 20.47
C ILE A 139 -4.76 4.23 20.31
N THR A 140 -5.77 3.79 19.58
CA THR A 140 -6.01 2.38 19.21
C THR A 140 -5.93 2.14 17.69
N GLY A 141 -5.96 3.19 16.87
CA GLY A 141 -5.78 3.08 15.43
C GLY A 141 -4.89 4.19 14.86
N GLU A 142 -4.11 3.86 13.83
CA GLU A 142 -3.21 4.79 13.13
C GLU A 142 -3.40 4.70 11.62
N TYR A 143 -3.81 5.80 10.98
CA TYR A 143 -4.10 5.88 9.56
C TYR A 143 -3.14 6.85 8.86
N LEU A 144 -2.30 6.31 7.98
CA LEU A 144 -1.35 7.02 7.14
C LEU A 144 -1.78 6.84 5.68
N ARG A 145 -2.60 7.78 5.19
CA ARG A 145 -3.28 7.67 3.89
C ARG A 145 -2.48 8.27 2.74
N GLN A 146 -2.87 7.92 1.50
CA GLN A 146 -2.32 8.44 0.23
C GLN A 146 -2.34 9.96 0.06
N GLN A 147 -3.07 10.68 0.92
CA GLN A 147 -3.07 12.14 0.98
C GLN A 147 -1.67 12.71 1.30
N THR A 148 -0.88 11.97 2.08
CA THR A 148 0.54 12.30 2.26
C THR A 148 1.32 11.78 1.06
N ARG A 149 1.85 12.70 0.26
CA ARG A 149 2.70 12.35 -0.89
C ARG A 149 4.15 12.12 -0.49
N ARG A 150 4.60 12.77 0.57
CA ARG A 150 5.92 12.57 1.15
C ARG A 150 6.08 11.17 1.72
N ARG A 151 7.31 10.68 1.77
CA ARG A 151 7.62 9.36 2.29
C ARG A 151 7.88 9.40 3.79
N TRP A 152 7.22 8.51 4.52
CA TRP A 152 7.59 8.20 5.90
C TRP A 152 8.83 7.31 5.91
N LYS A 153 9.86 7.65 6.69
CA LYS A 153 10.94 6.70 6.99
C LYS A 153 10.35 5.56 7.84
N PRO A 154 10.55 4.28 7.47
CA PRO A 154 10.02 3.19 8.27
C PRO A 154 10.60 3.13 9.70
N THR A 155 11.81 3.65 9.91
CA THR A 155 12.45 3.83 11.22
C THR A 155 11.70 4.83 12.10
N ASP A 156 11.26 5.96 11.55
CA ASP A 156 10.44 6.95 12.27
C ASP A 156 9.07 6.37 12.64
N LEU A 157 8.43 5.67 11.70
CA LEU A 157 7.18 4.96 11.97
C LEU A 157 7.34 3.96 13.10
N ALA A 158 8.44 3.20 13.11
CA ALA A 158 8.76 2.27 14.20
C ALA A 158 8.87 2.98 15.55
N GLN A 159 9.54 4.14 15.61
CA GLN A 159 9.64 4.90 16.85
C GLN A 159 8.29 5.53 17.25
N MET A 160 7.52 6.03 16.29
CA MET A 160 6.19 6.62 16.51
C MET A 160 5.22 5.58 17.06
N PHE A 161 5.12 4.40 16.43
CA PHE A 161 4.22 3.33 16.87
C PHE A 161 4.60 2.78 18.25
N ALA A 162 5.88 2.78 18.60
CA ALA A 162 6.34 2.45 19.96
C ALA A 162 5.82 3.42 21.04
N ARG A 163 5.19 4.54 20.66
CA ARG A 163 4.51 5.48 21.56
C ARG A 163 3.02 5.25 21.72
N PHE A 164 2.44 4.29 20.99
CA PHE A 164 1.02 3.92 21.04
C PHE A 164 0.85 2.51 21.63
N PRO A 165 0.90 2.35 22.97
CA PRO A 165 0.96 1.03 23.60
C PRO A 165 -0.30 0.18 23.41
N ASN A 166 -1.43 0.79 23.04
CA ASN A 166 -2.71 0.12 22.82
C ASN A 166 -3.15 0.13 21.34
N LEU A 167 -2.22 0.34 20.41
CA LEU A 167 -2.52 0.36 18.98
C LEU A 167 -3.01 -1.04 18.52
N GLU A 168 -4.21 -1.13 17.97
CA GLU A 168 -4.80 -2.40 17.50
C GLU A 168 -4.97 -2.42 15.97
N GLU A 169 -5.03 -1.24 15.34
CA GLU A 169 -5.27 -1.10 13.90
C GLU A 169 -4.24 -0.18 13.23
N LEU A 170 -3.62 -0.64 12.14
CA LEU A 170 -2.70 0.13 11.32
C LEU A 170 -3.16 0.13 9.86
N TRP A 171 -3.33 1.33 9.29
CA TRP A 171 -3.48 1.56 7.86
C TRP A 171 -2.30 2.37 7.36
N TYR A 172 -1.49 1.77 6.49
CA TYR A 172 -0.33 2.42 5.91
C TYR A 172 -0.37 2.33 4.40
N GLU A 173 -0.48 3.48 3.75
CA GLU A 173 -0.59 3.58 2.31
C GLU A 173 0.60 4.37 1.75
N PRO A 174 1.81 3.79 1.70
CA PRO A 174 2.99 4.48 1.14
C PRO A 174 2.89 4.63 -0.39
N TRP A 175 3.73 5.51 -0.92
CA TRP A 175 4.04 5.54 -2.34
C TRP A 175 5.21 4.59 -2.63
N LYS A 176 5.17 3.93 -3.79
CA LYS A 176 6.22 3.07 -4.29
C LYS A 176 7.48 3.90 -4.49
N ASP A 177 8.57 3.44 -3.91
CA ASP A 177 9.89 4.04 -4.09
C ASP A 177 10.37 3.96 -5.54
N GLU A 178 11.08 4.99 -5.97
CA GLU A 178 11.93 4.91 -7.15
C GLU A 178 12.89 3.72 -7.01
N PRO A 179 13.20 2.95 -8.06
CA PRO A 179 13.94 1.68 -7.95
C PRO A 179 15.28 1.76 -7.23
N LEU A 180 15.98 2.88 -7.36
CA LEU A 180 17.22 3.14 -6.63
C LEU A 180 16.95 3.29 -5.13
N MET A 181 15.89 4.02 -4.76
CA MET A 181 15.50 4.22 -3.38
C MET A 181 14.90 2.96 -2.78
N GLN A 182 14.11 2.21 -3.56
CA GLN A 182 13.57 0.92 -3.16
C GLN A 182 14.69 -0.01 -2.69
N HIS A 183 15.85 -0.02 -3.37
CA HIS A 183 16.98 -0.85 -2.93
C HIS A 183 17.44 -0.50 -1.52
N PHE A 184 17.45 0.77 -1.11
CA PHE A 184 17.83 1.16 0.25
C PHE A 184 16.72 0.85 1.27
N THR A 185 15.46 1.15 0.95
CA THR A 185 14.33 0.91 1.88
C THR A 185 13.98 -0.58 2.06
N ASP A 186 14.26 -1.41 1.04
CA ASP A 186 13.91 -2.84 1.00
C ASP A 186 15.12 -3.79 1.16
N LYS A 187 16.35 -3.39 0.83
CA LYS A 187 17.50 -4.32 0.81
C LYS A 187 18.75 -3.76 1.50
N CYS A 188 19.33 -4.59 2.36
CA CYS A 188 20.73 -4.45 2.80
C CYS A 188 21.64 -5.47 2.09
N GLU A 189 21.55 -5.54 0.76
CA GLU A 189 22.55 -6.24 -0.05
C GLU A 189 23.46 -5.24 -0.74
N TYR A 190 24.49 -4.77 -0.04
CA TYR A 190 25.63 -4.04 -0.62
C TYR A 190 26.39 -4.86 -1.69
N ALA A 191 26.12 -6.16 -1.79
CA ALA A 191 26.81 -7.06 -2.72
C ALA A 191 26.63 -6.70 -4.21
N ALA A 192 25.58 -5.94 -4.59
CA ALA A 192 25.34 -5.60 -6.00
C ALA A 192 26.04 -4.30 -6.46
N ILE A 193 26.41 -3.39 -5.55
CA ILE A 193 27.07 -2.12 -5.89
C ILE A 193 28.60 -2.28 -5.97
N SER A 194 29.14 -3.37 -5.41
CA SER A 194 30.58 -3.69 -5.47
C SER A 194 31.11 -3.99 -6.88
N LEU A 195 30.24 -4.15 -7.89
CA LEU A 195 30.68 -4.35 -9.28
C LEU A 195 30.92 -3.04 -10.06
N THR A 196 30.65 -1.87 -9.46
CA THR A 196 30.82 -0.56 -10.12
C THR A 196 31.66 0.46 -9.35
N LEU A 197 32.09 0.16 -8.12
CA LEU A 197 33.01 1.02 -7.36
C LEU A 197 34.45 0.50 -7.46
N PRO A 198 35.46 1.39 -7.49
CA PRO A 198 36.87 1.00 -7.44
C PRO A 198 37.17 0.12 -6.22
N SER A 199 38.08 -0.83 -6.37
CA SER A 199 38.49 -1.86 -5.39
C SER A 199 38.92 -1.35 -4.01
N ASP A 200 39.11 -0.05 -3.87
CA ASP A 200 39.76 0.57 -2.71
C ASP A 200 38.74 1.23 -1.76
N PHE A 201 37.44 1.15 -2.05
CA PHE A 201 36.39 1.57 -1.12
C PHE A 201 36.27 0.52 0.01
N PRO A 202 36.46 0.88 1.29
CA PRO A 202 36.37 -0.07 2.38
C PRO A 202 34.92 -0.54 2.53
N VAL A 203 34.66 -1.78 2.14
CA VAL A 203 33.41 -2.50 2.44
C VAL A 203 33.45 -2.84 3.92
N ASN A 204 33.00 -1.91 4.76
CA ASN A 204 32.69 -2.26 6.13
C ASN A 204 31.41 -3.10 6.12
N ASP A 205 31.50 -4.27 6.75
CA ASP A 205 30.47 -5.31 6.90
C ASP A 205 29.35 -4.84 7.86
N TYR A 206 28.73 -3.71 7.55
CA TYR A 206 27.53 -3.26 8.23
C TYR A 206 26.33 -3.89 7.53
N ASN A 207 25.93 -5.08 8.00
CA ASN A 207 24.54 -5.53 7.87
C ASN A 207 23.67 -4.57 8.68
N LEU A 208 23.42 -3.37 8.14
CA LEU A 208 22.39 -2.49 8.67
C LEU A 208 21.04 -3.19 8.50
N PRO A 209 20.12 -3.09 9.46
CA PRO A 209 18.77 -3.60 9.27
C PRO A 209 18.05 -2.74 8.22
N VAL A 210 17.33 -3.40 7.31
CA VAL A 210 16.49 -2.77 6.29
C VAL A 210 15.34 -2.03 6.96
N ASP A 211 15.06 -0.80 6.56
CA ASP A 211 14.07 0.07 7.22
C ASP A 211 12.69 -0.59 7.35
N HIS A 212 12.14 -1.18 6.28
CA HIS A 212 10.85 -1.87 6.38
C HIS A 212 10.89 -3.13 7.27
N GLU A 213 12.05 -3.81 7.38
CA GLU A 213 12.19 -4.91 8.34
C GLU A 213 12.19 -4.41 9.78
N ILE A 214 12.80 -3.25 10.05
CA ILE A 214 12.75 -2.57 11.35
C ILE A 214 11.30 -2.24 11.72
N LEU A 215 10.55 -1.68 10.77
CA LEU A 215 9.14 -1.36 10.96
C LEU A 215 8.36 -2.62 11.36
N PHE A 216 8.48 -3.70 10.60
CA PHE A 216 7.76 -4.94 10.90
C PHE A 216 8.19 -5.61 12.22
N ASP A 217 9.46 -5.49 12.62
CA ASP A 217 9.93 -5.96 13.94
C ASP A 217 9.41 -5.11 15.11
N SER A 218 9.16 -3.82 14.86
CA SER A 218 8.72 -2.88 15.89
C SER A 218 7.24 -2.99 16.22
N LEU A 219 6.45 -3.63 15.35
CA LEU A 219 5.01 -3.81 15.57
C LEU A 219 4.79 -4.65 16.84
N HIS A 220 4.06 -4.09 17.78
CA HIS A 220 3.79 -4.71 19.07
C HIS A 220 2.69 -5.77 18.94
N LYS A 221 2.68 -6.69 19.90
CA LYS A 221 1.77 -7.85 19.94
C LYS A 221 0.28 -7.52 20.10
N GLY A 222 -0.04 -6.26 20.38
CA GLY A 222 -1.43 -5.79 20.50
C GLY A 222 -2.09 -5.54 19.15
N LEU A 223 -1.31 -5.39 18.07
CA LEU A 223 -1.82 -5.14 16.74
C LEU A 223 -2.67 -6.33 16.25
N ARG A 224 -3.89 -6.06 15.82
CA ARG A 224 -4.84 -7.06 15.28
C ARG A 224 -5.07 -6.89 13.79
N THR A 225 -5.10 -5.65 13.32
CA THR A 225 -5.40 -5.31 11.93
C THR A 225 -4.24 -4.53 11.33
N MET A 226 -3.72 -5.01 10.20
CA MET A 226 -2.71 -4.29 9.43
C MET A 226 -3.06 -4.30 7.95
N ILE A 227 -3.23 -3.12 7.38
CA ILE A 227 -3.53 -2.91 5.97
C ILE A 227 -2.42 -2.06 5.35
N LEU A 228 -1.64 -2.67 4.47
CA LEU A 228 -0.55 -2.05 3.74
C LEU A 228 -0.94 -1.92 2.27
N PHE A 229 -0.82 -0.73 1.69
CA PHE A 229 -1.09 -0.47 0.28
C PHE A 229 -0.01 0.42 -0.34
N GLU A 230 0.94 -0.18 -1.06
CA GLU A 230 1.96 0.58 -1.78
C GLU A 230 1.38 1.06 -3.12
N ASN A 231 1.07 2.35 -3.21
CA ASN A 231 0.53 2.94 -4.42
C ASN A 231 1.63 3.29 -5.42
N PHE A 232 1.31 3.31 -6.71
CA PHE A 232 2.22 3.71 -7.76
C PHE A 232 1.43 4.42 -8.86
N ASN A 233 2.13 5.19 -9.69
CA ASN A 233 1.58 5.69 -10.93
C ASN A 233 2.56 5.35 -12.06
N GLN A 234 2.07 4.65 -13.09
CA GLN A 234 2.90 4.15 -14.19
C GLN A 234 3.46 5.27 -15.09
N ASP A 235 2.91 6.48 -14.97
CA ASP A 235 3.30 7.65 -15.76
C ASP A 235 4.17 8.65 -14.98
N TYR A 236 4.49 8.38 -13.70
CA TYR A 236 5.57 9.05 -12.98
C TYR A 236 6.96 8.55 -13.44
N ASP A 237 7.09 8.32 -14.76
CA ASP A 237 8.30 7.81 -15.37
C ASP A 237 9.41 8.85 -15.24
N THR A 238 10.44 8.47 -14.50
CA THR A 238 11.78 9.04 -14.54
C THR A 238 12.31 9.10 -16.01
N PRO A 239 13.33 9.92 -16.33
CA PRO A 239 13.69 10.26 -17.71
C PRO A 239 13.98 9.04 -18.62
N LYS A 240 13.44 9.03 -19.85
CA LYS A 240 13.61 8.00 -20.91
C LYS A 240 15.06 7.53 -21.22
N SER A 241 16.07 8.06 -20.54
CA SER A 241 17.49 7.72 -20.69
C SER A 241 17.93 6.46 -19.93
N TRP A 242 17.14 5.96 -18.99
CA TRP A 242 17.38 4.65 -18.36
C TRP A 242 16.37 3.65 -18.96
N ASP A 243 16.84 2.82 -19.88
CA ASP A 243 16.04 1.81 -20.56
C ASP A 243 15.77 0.63 -19.62
N LEU A 244 14.69 0.66 -18.83
CA LEU A 244 14.37 -0.44 -17.90
C LEU A 244 12.85 -0.60 -17.68
N GLY A 245 12.24 -1.59 -18.35
CA GLY A 245 10.97 -2.18 -17.90
C GLY A 245 11.00 -2.70 -16.44
N ALA A 246 12.19 -2.77 -15.82
CA ALA A 246 12.42 -3.12 -14.42
C ALA A 246 11.97 -2.04 -13.42
N VAL A 247 11.67 -0.81 -13.85
CA VAL A 247 11.25 0.29 -12.95
C VAL A 247 9.74 0.34 -12.74
N ARG A 248 8.98 -0.07 -13.76
CA ARG A 248 7.52 -0.13 -13.70
C ARG A 248 7.01 -1.23 -12.77
N THR A 249 7.77 -2.30 -12.60
CA THR A 249 7.44 -3.41 -11.70
C THR A 249 8.20 -3.26 -10.39
N ARG A 250 7.53 -3.39 -9.24
CA ARG A 250 8.23 -3.42 -7.94
C ARG A 250 9.24 -4.56 -7.94
N LYS A 251 10.50 -4.28 -7.57
CA LYS A 251 11.49 -5.35 -7.45
C LYS A 251 11.04 -6.31 -6.35
N GLU A 252 11.00 -7.59 -6.66
CA GLU A 252 10.59 -8.60 -5.71
C GLU A 252 11.56 -8.65 -4.53
N ASN A 253 11.01 -8.64 -3.32
CA ASN A 253 11.78 -8.77 -2.11
C ASN A 253 11.31 -9.96 -1.28
N THR A 254 12.00 -11.09 -1.47
CA THR A 254 11.73 -12.33 -0.75
C THR A 254 11.99 -12.17 0.75
N ALA A 255 12.99 -11.40 1.16
CA ALA A 255 13.33 -11.20 2.57
C ALA A 255 12.21 -10.45 3.30
N LEU A 256 11.76 -9.33 2.73
CA LEU A 256 10.67 -8.53 3.28
C LEU A 256 9.35 -9.30 3.36
N ALA A 257 8.98 -10.04 2.31
CA ALA A 257 7.76 -10.86 2.32
C ALA A 257 7.80 -11.96 3.39
N ARG A 258 8.97 -12.59 3.60
CA ARG A 258 9.16 -13.57 4.67
C ARG A 258 9.17 -12.92 6.05
N LYS A 259 9.74 -11.72 6.17
CA LYS A 259 9.71 -10.93 7.40
C LYS A 259 8.29 -10.64 7.83
N LEU A 260 7.49 -10.08 6.93
CA LEU A 260 6.07 -9.80 7.15
C LEU A 260 5.29 -11.05 7.57
N ALA A 261 5.53 -12.18 6.91
CA ALA A 261 4.89 -13.44 7.26
C ALA A 261 5.21 -13.92 8.69
N ARG A 262 6.44 -13.68 9.17
CA ARG A 262 6.88 -14.07 10.52
C ARG A 262 6.38 -13.12 11.61
N THR A 263 6.24 -11.83 11.31
CA THR A 263 5.79 -10.81 12.27
C THR A 263 4.26 -10.72 12.34
N SER A 264 3.53 -11.23 11.34
CA SER A 264 2.07 -11.19 11.25
C SER A 264 1.33 -12.30 12.03
N THR A 265 2.01 -13.13 12.82
CA THR A 265 1.39 -14.32 13.44
C THR A 265 0.27 -13.99 14.43
N ASP A 266 0.32 -12.82 15.05
CA ASP A 266 -0.66 -12.39 16.05
C ASP A 266 -1.89 -11.68 15.44
N LEU A 267 -1.82 -11.31 14.16
CA LEU A 267 -2.88 -10.56 13.45
C LEU A 267 -4.15 -11.39 13.23
N GLU A 268 -5.27 -10.68 13.22
CA GLU A 268 -6.59 -11.16 12.81
C GLU A 268 -6.87 -10.79 11.34
N VAL A 269 -6.45 -9.60 10.92
CA VAL A 269 -6.63 -9.10 9.55
C VAL A 269 -5.29 -8.61 9.01
N LEU A 270 -4.89 -9.14 7.86
CA LEU A 270 -3.71 -8.68 7.10
C LEU A 270 -4.09 -8.39 5.66
N SER A 271 -3.81 -7.18 5.19
CA SER A 271 -3.72 -6.88 3.76
C SER A 271 -2.34 -6.33 3.46
N ALA A 272 -1.68 -6.85 2.42
CA ALA A 272 -0.44 -6.28 1.93
C ALA A 272 -0.45 -6.25 0.41
N SER A 273 -0.79 -5.08 -0.12
CA SER A 273 -1.01 -4.85 -1.54
C SER A 273 0.16 -4.08 -2.13
N TYR A 274 0.69 -4.64 -3.21
CA TYR A 274 1.88 -4.23 -3.96
C TYR A 274 3.19 -4.23 -3.18
N ILE A 275 3.21 -4.00 -1.86
CA ILE A 275 4.42 -3.99 -1.02
C ILE A 275 5.13 -5.34 -0.90
N VAL A 276 4.41 -6.46 -0.98
CA VAL A 276 5.01 -7.80 -0.97
C VAL A 276 4.29 -8.71 -1.95
N ASP A 277 4.99 -9.73 -2.43
CA ASP A 277 4.40 -10.73 -3.30
C ASP A 277 3.94 -11.96 -2.51
N ALA A 278 2.69 -12.37 -2.76
CA ALA A 278 2.06 -13.51 -2.11
C ALA A 278 2.84 -14.82 -2.28
N ARG A 279 3.56 -15.01 -3.40
CA ARG A 279 4.42 -16.19 -3.60
C ARG A 279 5.42 -16.32 -2.46
N HIS A 280 6.14 -15.24 -2.16
CA HIS A 280 7.21 -15.23 -1.16
C HIS A 280 6.65 -15.26 0.26
N PHE A 281 5.50 -14.61 0.50
CA PHE A 281 4.79 -14.68 1.78
C PHE A 281 4.40 -16.13 2.13
N PHE A 282 3.77 -16.86 1.22
CA PHE A 282 3.34 -18.24 1.49
C PHE A 282 4.51 -19.22 1.59
N TYR A 283 5.67 -18.92 1.00
CA TYR A 283 6.87 -19.74 1.21
C TYR A 283 7.36 -19.75 2.65
N ALA A 284 7.13 -18.68 3.42
CA ALA A 284 7.51 -18.59 4.84
C ALA A 284 6.85 -19.67 5.71
N ARG A 285 5.73 -20.28 5.27
CA ARG A 285 5.10 -21.42 5.97
C ARG A 285 6.06 -22.61 6.17
N ARG A 286 7.08 -22.74 5.31
CA ARG A 286 8.09 -23.81 5.40
C ARG A 286 9.01 -23.62 6.60
N GLU A 287 8.97 -22.45 7.23
CA GLU A 287 9.74 -22.09 8.42
C GLU A 287 8.91 -22.16 9.70
N SER A 288 7.84 -22.97 9.67
CA SER A 288 6.96 -23.21 10.83
C SER A 288 6.10 -22.03 11.26
N CYS A 289 5.89 -21.02 10.40
CA CYS A 289 4.89 -19.97 10.64
C CYS A 289 3.49 -20.59 10.80
N ILE A 290 2.76 -20.16 11.82
CA ILE A 290 1.37 -20.52 12.11
C ILE A 290 0.66 -19.20 12.43
N TRP A 291 -0.53 -19.00 11.86
CA TRP A 291 -1.34 -17.81 12.11
C TRP A 291 -2.60 -18.20 12.88
N PRO A 292 -2.53 -18.32 14.22
CA PRO A 292 -3.64 -18.82 15.03
C PRO A 292 -4.89 -17.93 15.00
N ASN A 293 -4.73 -16.63 14.72
CA ASN A 293 -5.79 -15.64 14.83
C ASN A 293 -6.31 -15.11 13.49
N LEU A 294 -5.56 -15.31 12.40
CA LEU A 294 -5.86 -14.69 11.11
C LEU A 294 -7.19 -15.20 10.55
N THR A 295 -8.15 -14.28 10.38
CA THR A 295 -9.47 -14.50 9.79
C THR A 295 -9.54 -14.02 8.35
N SER A 296 -8.72 -13.02 7.99
CA SER A 296 -8.79 -12.37 6.69
C SER A 296 -7.39 -12.02 6.18
N LEU A 297 -7.05 -12.48 4.97
CA LEU A 297 -5.77 -12.25 4.32
C LEU A 297 -5.98 -11.75 2.88
N ALA A 298 -5.45 -10.58 2.54
CA ALA A 298 -5.40 -10.08 1.16
C ALA A 298 -3.97 -9.80 0.74
N LEU A 299 -3.52 -10.36 -0.38
CA LEU A 299 -2.16 -10.16 -0.88
C LEU A 299 -2.18 -9.96 -2.40
N THR A 300 -1.21 -9.21 -2.91
CA THR A 300 -0.97 -9.14 -4.35
C THR A 300 0.03 -10.18 -4.82
N SER A 301 -0.09 -10.63 -6.08
CA SER A 301 0.97 -11.43 -6.72
C SER A 301 1.12 -11.13 -8.19
N SER A 302 2.35 -10.90 -8.63
CA SER A 302 2.70 -10.67 -10.04
C SER A 302 2.35 -11.85 -10.93
N LEU A 303 2.30 -13.07 -10.36
CA LEU A 303 1.92 -14.30 -11.07
C LEU A 303 0.44 -14.35 -11.46
N LEU A 304 -0.43 -13.48 -10.93
CA LEU A 304 -1.81 -13.36 -11.41
C LEU A 304 -1.82 -12.37 -12.59
N GLY A 305 -1.17 -12.75 -13.69
CA GLY A 305 -0.98 -11.92 -14.87
C GLY A 305 -0.79 -12.75 -16.14
N PRO A 306 -0.86 -12.12 -17.32
CA PRO A 306 -0.82 -12.82 -18.61
C PRO A 306 0.54 -13.49 -18.88
N ASP A 307 1.59 -13.01 -18.22
CA ASP A 307 2.97 -13.48 -18.41
C ASP A 307 3.26 -14.76 -17.60
N ALA A 308 2.40 -15.11 -16.64
CA ALA A 308 2.59 -16.28 -15.79
C ALA A 308 2.02 -17.54 -16.45
N SER A 309 2.74 -18.66 -16.31
CA SER A 309 2.21 -19.94 -16.77
C SER A 309 1.10 -20.45 -15.84
N SER A 310 0.22 -21.31 -16.36
CA SER A 310 -0.76 -22.01 -15.52
C SER A 310 -0.11 -22.78 -14.37
N ALA A 311 1.12 -23.28 -14.56
CA ALA A 311 1.87 -23.98 -13.53
C ALA A 311 2.34 -23.04 -12.41
N ASP A 312 2.68 -21.79 -12.74
CA ASP A 312 3.06 -20.78 -11.75
C ASP A 312 1.85 -20.35 -10.91
N ILE A 313 0.71 -20.14 -11.56
CA ILE A 313 -0.56 -19.83 -10.90
C ILE A 313 -0.97 -20.99 -9.99
N ASP A 314 -0.96 -22.22 -10.49
CA ASP A 314 -1.25 -23.40 -9.68
C ASP A 314 -0.28 -23.52 -8.49
N GLY A 315 1.01 -23.24 -8.72
CA GLY A 315 2.05 -23.29 -7.69
C GLY A 315 1.79 -22.32 -6.53
N ILE A 316 1.42 -21.07 -6.81
CA ILE A 316 1.08 -20.11 -5.75
C ILE A 316 -0.22 -20.49 -5.04
N LEU A 317 -1.24 -20.97 -5.75
CA LEU A 317 -2.51 -21.37 -5.15
C LEU A 317 -2.37 -22.63 -4.27
N LEU A 318 -1.52 -23.58 -4.65
CA LEU A 318 -1.16 -24.74 -3.81
C LEU A 318 -0.42 -24.30 -2.55
N ASN A 319 0.50 -23.35 -2.66
CA ASN A 319 1.21 -22.80 -1.50
C ASN A 319 0.27 -22.04 -0.56
N ALA A 320 -0.68 -21.28 -1.11
CA ALA A 320 -1.72 -20.59 -0.35
C ALA A 320 -2.64 -21.60 0.39
N ALA A 321 -3.11 -22.65 -0.29
CA ALA A 321 -3.91 -23.71 0.34
C ALA A 321 -3.14 -24.38 1.49
N ALA A 322 -1.86 -24.70 1.27
CA ALA A 322 -1.01 -25.29 2.30
C ALA A 322 -0.74 -24.34 3.48
N ALA A 323 -0.72 -23.02 3.26
CA ALA A 323 -0.65 -22.02 4.32
C ALA A 323 -1.99 -21.95 5.09
N ALA A 324 -3.12 -21.96 4.39
CA ALA A 324 -4.47 -21.94 4.97
C ALA A 324 -4.75 -23.11 5.94
N LEU A 325 -4.14 -24.28 5.70
CA LEU A 325 -4.19 -25.41 6.64
C LEU A 325 -3.55 -25.10 8.02
N LYS A 326 -2.69 -24.07 8.09
CA LYS A 326 -2.06 -23.57 9.32
C LYS A 326 -2.75 -22.31 9.87
N MET A 327 -3.91 -21.94 9.35
CA MET A 327 -4.68 -20.76 9.75
C MET A 327 -6.06 -21.22 10.28
N PRO A 328 -6.17 -21.65 11.54
CA PRO A 328 -7.37 -22.32 12.05
C PRO A 328 -8.65 -21.47 12.09
N LYS A 329 -8.53 -20.14 12.01
CA LYS A 329 -9.67 -19.20 12.02
C LYS A 329 -9.92 -18.54 10.67
N ILE A 330 -9.21 -18.96 9.61
CA ILE A 330 -9.27 -18.28 8.31
C ILE A 330 -10.67 -18.38 7.70
N GLN A 331 -11.20 -17.24 7.31
CA GLN A 331 -12.51 -17.12 6.67
C GLN A 331 -12.40 -16.57 5.26
N THR A 332 -11.36 -15.77 4.98
CA THR A 332 -11.18 -15.13 3.67
C THR A 332 -9.71 -15.08 3.31
N ILE A 333 -9.36 -15.56 2.12
CA ILE A 333 -8.06 -15.34 1.48
C ILE A 333 -8.33 -14.75 0.10
N GLU A 334 -7.77 -13.59 -0.19
CA GLU A 334 -7.82 -12.92 -1.49
C GLU A 334 -6.39 -12.76 -2.02
N ILE A 335 -6.10 -13.37 -3.17
CA ILE A 335 -4.88 -13.14 -3.91
C ILE A 335 -5.28 -12.42 -5.19
N TRP A 336 -4.74 -11.24 -5.43
CA TRP A 336 -5.19 -10.41 -6.53
C TRP A 336 -4.06 -9.70 -7.25
N ASN A 337 -4.34 -9.16 -8.42
CA ASN A 337 -3.43 -8.28 -9.16
C ASN A 337 -4.23 -7.33 -10.03
N GLY A 338 -3.73 -6.10 -10.17
CA GLY A 338 -4.41 -5.03 -10.88
C GLY A 338 -3.41 -4.07 -11.51
N LYS A 339 -3.56 -3.80 -12.81
CA LYS A 339 -2.88 -2.74 -13.56
C LYS A 339 -3.69 -2.45 -14.82
N GLU A 340 -3.30 -1.44 -15.60
CA GLU A 340 -3.92 -1.19 -16.90
C GLU A 340 -4.05 -2.49 -17.72
N GLY A 341 -5.26 -2.77 -18.20
CA GLY A 341 -5.61 -3.97 -18.97
C GLY A 341 -5.69 -5.28 -18.19
N LEU A 342 -5.35 -5.30 -16.90
CA LEU A 342 -5.27 -6.51 -16.08
C LEU A 342 -6.01 -6.35 -14.76
N ALA A 343 -6.94 -7.25 -14.50
CA ALA A 343 -7.53 -7.42 -13.18
C ALA A 343 -7.73 -8.92 -12.94
N MET A 344 -7.14 -9.47 -11.90
CA MET A 344 -7.24 -10.89 -11.54
C MET A 344 -7.44 -11.05 -10.04
N LEU A 345 -8.31 -11.97 -9.66
CA LEU A 345 -8.64 -12.31 -8.27
C LEU A 345 -8.85 -13.81 -8.15
N PHE A 346 -8.15 -14.39 -7.19
CA PHE A 346 -8.51 -15.64 -6.54
C PHE A 346 -9.05 -15.31 -5.15
N ARG A 347 -10.25 -15.77 -4.82
CA ARG A 347 -10.84 -15.62 -3.48
C ARG A 347 -11.23 -16.99 -2.95
N TYR A 348 -10.79 -17.32 -1.75
CA TYR A 348 -11.41 -18.31 -0.89
C TYR A 348 -12.25 -17.58 0.16
N ARG A 349 -13.51 -17.96 0.33
CA ARG A 349 -14.38 -17.35 1.34
C ARG A 349 -15.33 -18.37 1.96
N THR A 350 -15.43 -18.36 3.28
CA THR A 350 -16.46 -19.09 4.03
C THR A 350 -17.77 -18.30 4.05
N ALA A 351 -18.90 -18.96 3.80
CA ALA A 351 -20.21 -18.34 3.94
C ALA A 351 -20.51 -17.97 5.41
N ARG A 352 -21.45 -17.03 5.60
CA ARG A 352 -21.80 -16.53 6.95
C ARG A 352 -22.44 -17.60 7.83
N ASP A 353 -23.04 -18.62 7.23
CA ASP A 353 -23.61 -19.77 7.94
C ASP A 353 -22.53 -20.78 8.38
N GLY A 354 -21.28 -20.60 7.94
CA GLY A 354 -20.15 -21.50 8.20
C GLY A 354 -20.24 -22.84 7.50
N GLN A 355 -21.29 -23.07 6.69
CA GLN A 355 -21.62 -24.37 6.11
C GLN A 355 -21.16 -24.51 4.65
N SER A 356 -21.01 -23.42 3.90
CA SER A 356 -20.45 -23.48 2.55
C SER A 356 -19.17 -22.66 2.41
N VAL A 357 -18.36 -23.05 1.43
CA VAL A 357 -17.14 -22.34 1.04
C VAL A 357 -17.19 -22.11 -0.46
N THR A 358 -16.88 -20.89 -0.85
CA THR A 358 -16.81 -20.50 -2.25
C THR A 358 -15.37 -20.16 -2.60
N VAL A 359 -14.89 -20.72 -3.71
CA VAL A 359 -13.70 -20.25 -4.40
C VAL A 359 -14.14 -19.48 -5.63
N THR A 360 -13.86 -18.18 -5.66
CA THR A 360 -14.18 -17.30 -6.79
C THR A 360 -12.91 -16.99 -7.56
N LEU A 361 -12.94 -17.23 -8.87
CA LEU A 361 -11.95 -16.78 -9.83
C LEU A 361 -12.55 -15.65 -10.63
N ARG A 362 -11.91 -14.49 -10.63
CA ARG A 362 -12.47 -13.35 -11.34
C ARG A 362 -11.38 -12.55 -12.02
N GLY A 363 -11.54 -12.29 -13.32
CA GLY A 363 -10.56 -11.44 -13.98
C GLY A 363 -10.64 -11.33 -15.49
N THR A 364 -9.63 -10.65 -16.04
CA THR A 364 -9.48 -10.33 -17.47
C THR A 364 -8.98 -11.49 -18.31
N SER A 365 -8.61 -12.59 -17.68
CA SER A 365 -8.19 -13.82 -18.33
C SER A 365 -8.88 -15.00 -17.66
N GLU A 366 -9.25 -16.01 -18.46
CA GLU A 366 -9.84 -17.23 -17.94
C GLU A 366 -8.77 -18.03 -17.18
N VAL A 367 -8.98 -18.22 -15.88
CA VAL A 367 -8.16 -19.10 -15.05
C VAL A 367 -9.00 -20.31 -14.72
N ILE A 368 -8.54 -21.49 -15.14
CA ILE A 368 -9.13 -22.77 -14.79
C ILE A 368 -8.25 -23.38 -13.72
N LEU A 369 -8.82 -23.71 -12.56
CA LEU A 369 -8.06 -24.38 -11.51
C LEU A 369 -7.66 -25.78 -11.97
N GLY A 370 -6.37 -26.08 -11.92
CA GLY A 370 -5.91 -27.45 -12.08
C GLY A 370 -6.56 -28.38 -11.04
N PRO A 371 -6.83 -29.67 -11.38
CA PRO A 371 -7.36 -30.64 -10.42
C PRO A 371 -6.60 -30.70 -9.09
N PRO A 372 -5.25 -30.60 -9.05
CA PRO A 372 -4.51 -30.56 -7.78
C PRO A 372 -4.84 -29.35 -6.91
N VAL A 373 -5.07 -28.18 -7.51
CA VAL A 373 -5.43 -26.95 -6.79
C VAL A 373 -6.82 -27.08 -6.19
N ALA A 374 -7.80 -27.55 -6.98
CA ALA A 374 -9.15 -27.79 -6.50
C ALA A 374 -9.17 -28.75 -5.30
N GLN A 375 -8.48 -29.90 -5.40
CA GLN A 375 -8.35 -30.87 -4.32
C GLN A 375 -7.68 -30.28 -3.06
N ALA A 376 -6.67 -29.42 -3.22
CA ALA A 376 -6.01 -28.78 -2.10
C ALA A 376 -6.97 -27.83 -1.34
N TRP A 377 -7.79 -27.06 -2.05
CA TRP A 377 -8.78 -26.17 -1.42
C TRP A 377 -9.98 -26.92 -0.85
N GLU A 378 -10.38 -28.07 -1.42
CA GLU A 378 -11.32 -29.00 -0.79
C GLU A 378 -10.78 -29.51 0.55
N ALA A 379 -9.50 -29.88 0.61
CA ALA A 379 -8.86 -30.30 1.85
C ALA A 379 -8.84 -29.18 2.91
N VAL A 380 -8.65 -27.92 2.50
CA VAL A 380 -8.77 -26.75 3.38
C VAL A 380 -10.19 -26.62 3.92
N ALA A 381 -11.21 -26.70 3.06
CA ALA A 381 -12.61 -26.65 3.49
C ALA A 381 -12.94 -27.77 4.49
N LEU A 382 -12.52 -29.02 4.21
CA LEU A 382 -12.69 -30.17 5.10
C LEU A 382 -11.99 -29.97 6.45
N ARG A 383 -10.76 -29.43 6.44
CA ARG A 383 -9.96 -29.19 7.65
C ARG A 383 -10.64 -28.23 8.63
N HIS A 384 -11.37 -27.26 8.09
CA HIS A 384 -12.12 -26.24 8.84
C HIS A 384 -13.59 -26.63 9.06
N ARG A 385 -13.96 -27.87 8.70
CA ARG A 385 -15.32 -28.44 8.83
C ARG A 385 -16.39 -27.67 8.06
N HIS A 386 -16.00 -27.05 6.97
CA HIS A 386 -16.96 -26.49 6.03
C HIS A 386 -17.55 -27.59 5.13
N GLY A 387 -18.72 -27.32 4.57
CA GLY A 387 -19.40 -28.21 3.63
C GLY A 387 -18.81 -28.16 2.23
N ARG A 388 -19.65 -28.29 1.21
CA ARG A 388 -19.23 -28.43 -0.18
C ARG A 388 -18.50 -27.16 -0.67
N LEU A 389 -17.38 -27.37 -1.36
CA LEU A 389 -16.65 -26.33 -2.08
C LEU A 389 -17.41 -26.01 -3.38
N GLU A 390 -17.76 -24.75 -3.57
CA GLU A 390 -18.33 -24.22 -4.82
C GLU A 390 -17.27 -23.38 -5.53
N ILE A 391 -17.10 -23.60 -6.83
CA ILE A 391 -16.15 -22.85 -7.65
C ILE A 391 -16.96 -21.96 -8.59
N GLU A 392 -16.74 -20.66 -8.50
CA GLU A 392 -17.36 -19.63 -9.32
C GLU A 392 -16.30 -18.95 -10.17
N SER A 393 -16.63 -18.65 -11.43
CA SER A 393 -15.74 -17.96 -12.36
C SER A 393 -16.45 -16.79 -13.03
N ASP A 394 -15.84 -15.61 -12.97
CA ASP A 394 -16.34 -14.37 -13.53
C ASP A 394 -15.31 -13.74 -14.48
N SER A 395 -15.74 -13.30 -15.66
CA SER A 395 -14.88 -12.56 -16.58
C SER A 395 -15.05 -11.04 -16.43
N ILE A 396 -13.96 -10.31 -16.62
CA ILE A 396 -13.91 -8.86 -16.67
C ILE A 396 -13.36 -8.46 -18.05
N ASP A 397 -13.96 -7.48 -18.73
CA ASP A 397 -13.38 -6.94 -19.95
C ASP A 397 -12.08 -6.18 -19.61
N GLY A 398 -10.93 -6.62 -20.14
CA GLY A 398 -9.66 -5.92 -19.90
C GLY A 398 -9.68 -4.47 -20.43
N ARG A 399 -10.53 -4.16 -21.41
CA ARG A 399 -10.61 -2.82 -22.02
C ARG A 399 -11.15 -1.76 -21.07
N ILE A 400 -11.94 -2.15 -20.07
CA ILE A 400 -12.49 -1.22 -19.08
C ILE A 400 -11.52 -0.94 -17.93
N ILE A 401 -10.42 -1.70 -17.81
CA ILE A 401 -9.40 -1.52 -16.77
C ILE A 401 -8.35 -0.52 -17.26
N LYS A 402 -8.47 0.76 -16.91
CA LYS A 402 -7.50 1.80 -17.31
C LYS A 402 -6.34 1.96 -16.34
N SER A 403 -6.49 1.47 -15.11
CA SER A 403 -5.46 1.53 -14.08
C SER A 403 -5.64 0.48 -12.98
N HIS A 404 -4.73 0.45 -12.00
CA HIS A 404 -4.89 -0.36 -10.80
C HIS A 404 -6.04 0.13 -9.90
N GLY A 405 -6.36 1.42 -9.92
CA GLY A 405 -7.56 1.97 -9.27
C GLY A 405 -8.85 1.41 -9.87
N ASP A 406 -8.94 1.37 -11.21
CA ASP A 406 -10.07 0.72 -11.90
C ASP A 406 -10.14 -0.78 -11.60
N ALA A 407 -8.99 -1.47 -11.58
CA ALA A 407 -8.93 -2.88 -11.23
C ALA A 407 -9.53 -3.14 -9.84
N LEU A 408 -9.18 -2.35 -8.82
CA LEU A 408 -9.75 -2.45 -7.47
C LEU A 408 -11.28 -2.31 -7.47
N CYS A 409 -11.81 -1.32 -8.18
CA CYS A 409 -13.26 -1.10 -8.33
C CYS A 409 -13.95 -2.31 -8.99
N HIS A 410 -13.34 -2.88 -10.02
CA HIS A 410 -13.94 -3.97 -10.78
C HIS A 410 -13.79 -5.34 -10.11
N LEU A 411 -12.72 -5.59 -9.37
CA LEU A 411 -12.46 -6.87 -8.69
C LEU A 411 -13.48 -7.18 -7.59
N LYS A 412 -14.10 -6.14 -7.00
CA LYS A 412 -15.05 -6.26 -5.88
C LYS A 412 -14.46 -7.08 -4.73
N LEU A 413 -13.26 -6.72 -4.29
CA LEU A 413 -12.60 -7.33 -3.13
C LEU A 413 -13.54 -7.30 -1.91
N SER A 414 -13.52 -8.36 -1.12
CA SER A 414 -14.36 -8.45 0.08
C SER A 414 -13.67 -7.87 1.30
N MET A 415 -12.34 -7.81 1.26
CA MET A 415 -11.53 -7.04 2.19
C MET A 415 -11.34 -5.61 1.68
N GLN A 416 -11.33 -4.66 2.61
CA GLN A 416 -10.91 -3.30 2.31
C GLN A 416 -9.38 -3.27 2.34
N VAL A 417 -8.76 -3.22 1.16
CA VAL A 417 -7.29 -3.25 0.99
C VAL A 417 -6.68 -1.84 0.93
N ILE A 418 -7.51 -0.81 0.81
CA ILE A 418 -7.16 0.61 0.76
C ILE A 418 -8.36 1.43 1.29
N ARG A 419 -8.12 2.60 1.88
CA ARG A 419 -9.19 3.50 2.32
C ARG A 419 -9.98 4.04 1.13
N PRO A 420 -11.32 4.15 1.24
CA PRO A 420 -12.18 4.68 0.18
C PRO A 420 -11.75 6.04 -0.37
N VAL A 421 -11.32 6.98 0.49
CA VAL A 421 -10.82 8.29 0.03
C VAL A 421 -9.58 8.16 -0.87
N SER A 422 -8.66 7.28 -0.52
CA SER A 422 -7.42 7.05 -1.27
C SER A 422 -7.71 6.38 -2.60
N LEU A 423 -8.60 5.39 -2.63
CA LEU A 423 -9.07 4.78 -3.89
C LEU A 423 -9.72 5.83 -4.81
N ARG A 424 -10.56 6.71 -4.26
CA ARG A 424 -11.16 7.80 -5.06
C ARG A 424 -10.11 8.72 -5.66
N GLN A 425 -9.05 9.05 -4.92
CA GLN A 425 -7.97 9.89 -5.43
C GLN A 425 -7.18 9.20 -6.55
N ILE A 426 -6.88 7.90 -6.41
CA ILE A 426 -6.22 7.11 -7.47
C ILE A 426 -7.08 7.11 -8.75
N VAL A 427 -8.38 6.82 -8.62
CA VAL A 427 -9.29 6.80 -9.78
C VAL A 427 -9.41 8.18 -10.42
N LYS A 428 -9.52 9.26 -9.62
CA LYS A 428 -9.60 10.64 -10.14
C LYS A 428 -8.32 11.05 -10.86
N GLU A 429 -7.17 10.69 -10.30
CA GLU A 429 -5.87 10.92 -10.92
C GLU A 429 -5.82 10.33 -12.33
N ASP A 430 -6.26 9.08 -12.48
CA ASP A 430 -6.32 8.41 -13.78
C ASP A 430 -7.35 9.04 -14.73
N GLN A 431 -8.54 9.40 -14.24
CA GLN A 431 -9.58 10.02 -15.05
C GLN A 431 -9.15 11.38 -15.63
N LEU A 432 -8.48 12.22 -14.83
CA LEU A 432 -7.96 13.51 -15.31
C LEU A 432 -6.84 13.32 -16.35
N ARG A 433 -6.20 12.16 -16.37
CA ARG A 433 -5.15 11.82 -17.33
C ARG A 433 -5.72 11.25 -18.63
N THR A 434 -6.51 10.18 -18.56
CA THR A 434 -6.99 9.46 -19.74
C THR A 434 -8.28 10.03 -20.32
N GLY A 435 -8.96 10.90 -19.58
CA GLY A 435 -10.33 11.31 -19.85
C GLY A 435 -11.34 10.47 -19.05
N PRO A 436 -12.62 10.90 -19.01
CA PRO A 436 -13.63 10.26 -18.19
C PRO A 436 -13.81 8.78 -18.54
N SER A 437 -13.85 7.93 -17.51
CA SER A 437 -14.34 6.56 -17.61
C SER A 437 -15.85 6.54 -17.41
N ASP A 438 -16.57 5.63 -18.08
CA ASP A 438 -18.02 5.41 -17.93
C ASP A 438 -18.36 4.77 -16.58
N MET A 439 -17.88 5.34 -15.47
CA MET A 439 -17.92 4.71 -14.15
C MET A 439 -18.67 5.56 -13.12
N ASN A 440 -19.66 4.91 -12.50
CA ASN A 440 -20.20 5.33 -11.22
C ASN A 440 -19.38 4.67 -10.10
N ILE A 441 -18.65 5.48 -9.33
CA ILE A 441 -17.93 5.03 -8.12
C ILE A 441 -18.99 4.77 -7.04
N TRP A 442 -19.15 3.52 -6.62
CA TRP A 442 -20.15 3.11 -5.61
C TRP A 442 -19.52 2.82 -4.26
#